data_AF-A0A1V3XSG7-F1
#
_entry.id   AF-A0A1V3XSG7-F1
#
_cell.length_a   1.000
_cell.length_b   1.000
_cell.length_c   1.000
_cell.angle_alpha   90.00
_cell.angle_beta   90.00
_cell.angle_gamma   90.00
#
_symmetry.space_group_name_H-M   'P 1'
#
loop_
_entity.id
_entity.type
_entity.pdbx_description
1 polymer ?
#
loop_
_entity_poly.entity_id
_entity_poly.type
_entity_poly.pdbx_seq_one_letter_code
_entity_poly.pdbx_strand_id
1 'polypeptide(L)'
;MAIDGNPNTAWSTVTYRDAVPFPKFIEGMGLLLHLAQPTALSEVTIDVSSTGTQVQIRSAPSQSPTKLADTTALTPNTPLQPGHNVIPVHDRAKTSNVLVWISTLGTTNGESRTSISEITLRAAG
;
A
#
# COMPACT_ATOMS: atom_id res chain seq x y z
N MET A 1 -13.68 3.94 -0.36
CA MET A 1 -12.90 4.44 0.76
C MET A 1 -11.41 4.58 0.44
N ALA A 2 -10.81 3.79 -0.45
CA ALA A 2 -9.40 3.98 -0.82
C ALA A 2 -9.15 3.90 -2.34
N ILE A 3 -10.18 3.66 -3.14
CA ILE A 3 -10.14 3.58 -4.62
C ILE A 3 -11.41 4.18 -5.24
N ASP A 4 -12.17 4.95 -4.46
CA ASP A 4 -13.43 5.57 -4.86
C ASP A 4 -13.27 7.00 -5.36
N GLY A 5 -12.02 7.50 -5.43
CA GLY A 5 -11.73 8.86 -5.88
C GLY A 5 -12.25 9.94 -4.93
N ASN A 6 -12.51 9.60 -3.66
CA ASN A 6 -13.02 10.53 -2.66
C ASN A 6 -11.99 10.70 -1.52
N PRO A 7 -11.19 11.77 -1.54
CA PRO A 7 -10.13 11.98 -0.56
C PRO A 7 -10.65 12.27 0.86
N ASN A 8 -11.97 12.48 1.03
CA ASN A 8 -12.61 12.68 2.34
C ASN A 8 -12.97 11.35 3.04
N THR A 9 -12.79 10.22 2.36
CA THR A 9 -12.97 8.90 2.96
C THR A 9 -11.63 8.20 3.07
N ALA A 10 -11.46 7.35 4.08
CA ALA A 10 -10.20 6.65 4.27
C ALA A 10 -10.43 5.22 4.75
N TRP A 11 -9.62 4.31 4.24
CA TRP A 11 -9.36 3.04 4.88
C TRP A 11 -8.23 3.23 5.89
N SER A 12 -8.29 2.52 7.01
CA SER A 12 -7.15 2.50 7.92
C SER A 12 -6.99 1.14 8.57
N THR A 13 -5.78 0.86 9.02
CA THR A 13 -5.51 -0.32 9.86
C THR A 13 -6.26 -0.22 11.19
N VAL A 14 -6.34 -1.31 11.96
CA VAL A 14 -6.73 -1.19 13.37
C VAL A 14 -5.65 -0.44 14.16
N THR A 15 -6.02 0.11 15.32
CA THR A 15 -5.07 0.76 16.24
C THR A 15 -4.29 -0.31 17.02
N TYR A 16 -2.96 -0.27 16.94
CA TYR A 16 -2.08 -1.19 17.66
C TYR A 16 -1.52 -0.54 18.93
N ARG A 17 -1.56 -1.24 20.08
CA ARG A 17 -1.05 -0.74 21.37
C ARG A 17 0.44 -1.00 21.59
N ASP A 18 1.01 -2.06 20.99
CA ASP A 18 2.42 -2.46 21.12
C ASP A 18 3.15 -2.46 19.77
N ALA A 19 3.34 -1.29 19.15
CA ALA A 19 3.84 -1.20 17.78
C ALA A 19 5.15 -0.42 17.68
N VAL A 20 6.25 -1.12 17.34
CA VAL A 20 7.32 -0.63 16.43
C VAL A 20 8.02 -1.85 15.79
N PRO A 21 8.05 -2.02 14.45
CA PRO A 21 7.23 -1.36 13.43
C PRO A 21 5.79 -1.93 13.35
N PHE A 22 5.59 -3.15 13.86
CA PHE A 22 4.34 -3.85 14.16
C PHE A 22 4.59 -4.69 15.43
N PRO A 23 3.56 -5.22 16.13
CA PRO A 23 3.78 -6.29 17.10
C PRO A 23 4.58 -7.43 16.47
N LYS A 24 5.50 -8.06 17.20
CA LYS A 24 6.53 -9.01 16.68
C LYS A 24 6.02 -10.15 15.78
N PHE A 25 4.72 -10.43 15.81
CA PHE A 25 4.08 -11.53 15.08
C PHE A 25 3.42 -11.10 13.77
N ILE A 26 3.46 -9.81 13.42
CA ILE A 26 2.87 -9.27 12.20
C ILE A 26 3.99 -8.67 11.35
N GLU A 27 4.26 -9.29 10.21
CA GLU A 27 5.28 -8.81 9.26
C GLU A 27 4.82 -7.54 8.51
N GLY A 28 3.51 -7.31 8.49
CA GLY A 28 2.89 -6.11 7.95
C GLY A 28 1.40 -6.32 7.65
N MET A 29 0.80 -5.35 6.98
CA MET A 29 -0.58 -5.42 6.48
C MET A 29 -0.62 -4.91 5.05
N GLY A 30 -1.55 -5.36 4.23
CA GLY A 30 -1.65 -4.86 2.86
C GLY A 30 -3.06 -4.71 2.35
N LEU A 31 -3.20 -3.81 1.38
CA LEU A 31 -4.39 -3.63 0.56
C LEU A 31 -4.13 -4.28 -0.79
N LEU A 32 -4.97 -5.24 -1.18
CA LEU A 32 -4.89 -5.91 -2.47
C LEU A 32 -5.92 -5.32 -3.43
N LEU A 33 -5.45 -4.80 -4.55
CA LEU A 33 -6.27 -4.20 -5.61
C LEU A 33 -6.27 -5.13 -6.81
N HIS A 34 -7.47 -5.46 -7.31
CA HIS A 34 -7.64 -6.23 -8.53
C HIS A 34 -7.90 -5.29 -9.72
N LEU A 35 -7.15 -5.47 -10.80
CA LEU A 35 -7.29 -4.70 -12.03
C LEU A 35 -8.26 -5.39 -12.98
N ALA A 36 -9.04 -4.60 -13.73
CA ALA A 36 -9.97 -5.12 -14.73
C ALA A 36 -9.29 -5.96 -15.82
N GLN A 37 -8.00 -5.69 -16.10
CA GLN A 37 -7.18 -6.46 -17.03
C GLN A 37 -5.69 -6.40 -16.61
N PRO A 38 -4.86 -7.38 -17.03
CA PRO A 38 -3.43 -7.38 -16.77
C PRO A 38 -2.77 -6.10 -17.30
N THR A 39 -2.19 -5.30 -16.41
CA THR A 39 -1.67 -3.96 -16.72
C THR A 39 -0.26 -3.80 -16.16
N ALA A 40 0.64 -3.23 -16.97
CA ALA A 40 1.94 -2.77 -16.49
C ALA A 40 1.75 -1.40 -15.85
N LEU A 41 2.33 -1.16 -14.68
CA LEU A 41 2.17 0.11 -13.96
C LEU A 41 3.30 1.09 -14.29
N SER A 42 3.00 2.38 -14.16
CA SER A 42 3.98 3.47 -14.24
C SER A 42 4.18 4.19 -12.92
N GLU A 43 3.10 4.35 -12.17
CA GLU A 43 3.16 4.91 -10.83
C GLU A 43 1.97 4.44 -10.00
N VAL A 44 2.17 4.51 -8.69
CA VAL A 44 1.11 4.39 -7.69
C VAL A 44 1.12 5.68 -6.88
N THR A 45 -0.03 6.35 -6.79
CA THR A 45 -0.18 7.47 -5.87
C THR A 45 -0.92 7.04 -4.62
N ILE A 46 -0.49 7.53 -3.47
CA ILE A 46 -1.07 7.19 -2.17
C ILE A 46 -1.21 8.45 -1.33
N ASP A 47 -2.43 8.72 -0.90
CA ASP A 47 -2.73 9.80 0.04
C ASP A 47 -2.83 9.23 1.45
N VAL A 48 -2.04 9.76 2.37
CA VAL A 48 -2.02 9.32 3.78
C VAL A 48 -2.08 10.50 4.74
N SER A 49 -2.69 10.31 5.91
CA SER A 49 -2.62 11.30 7.00
C SER A 49 -1.59 10.93 8.08
N SER A 50 -1.05 9.70 8.02
CA SER A 50 -0.08 9.19 8.99
C SER A 50 1.35 9.65 8.70
N THR A 51 2.13 9.84 9.76
CA THR A 51 3.59 10.04 9.68
C THR A 51 4.33 8.72 9.91
N GLY A 52 5.46 8.51 9.22
CA GLY A 52 6.34 7.36 9.47
C GLY A 52 5.91 6.04 8.83
N THR A 53 4.79 6.04 8.09
CA THR A 53 4.36 4.88 7.29
C THR A 53 5.39 4.56 6.20
N GLN A 54 5.72 3.28 6.04
CA GLN A 54 6.46 2.80 4.86
C GLN A 54 5.64 1.76 4.12
N VAL A 55 5.68 1.84 2.79
CA VAL A 55 4.97 0.92 1.92
C VAL A 55 5.86 0.32 0.84
N GLN A 56 5.43 -0.80 0.29
CA GLN A 56 6.02 -1.43 -0.87
C GLN A 56 4.92 -1.81 -1.86
N ILE A 57 5.13 -1.52 -3.14
CA ILE A 57 4.22 -1.96 -4.20
C ILE A 57 4.68 -3.33 -4.69
N ARG A 58 3.76 -4.27 -4.75
CA ARG A 58 4.04 -5.67 -5.13
C ARG A 58 2.98 -6.18 -6.09
N SER A 59 3.34 -7.12 -6.97
CA SER A 59 2.37 -7.90 -7.76
C SER A 59 2.03 -9.19 -7.01
N ALA A 60 0.79 -9.66 -7.13
CA ALA A 60 0.35 -10.92 -6.54
C ALA A 60 -0.19 -11.89 -7.61
N PRO A 61 0.07 -13.21 -7.47
CA PRO A 61 -0.39 -14.20 -8.43
C PRO A 61 -1.91 -14.43 -8.38
N SER A 62 -2.57 -14.08 -7.26
CA SER A 62 -4.01 -14.24 -7.06
C SER A 62 -4.59 -13.09 -6.21
N GLN A 63 -5.92 -13.06 -6.09
CA GLN A 63 -6.66 -12.14 -5.20
C GLN A 63 -6.55 -12.52 -3.71
N SER A 64 -5.93 -13.65 -3.39
CA SER A 64 -5.80 -14.14 -2.02
C SER A 64 -4.44 -14.84 -1.86
N PRO A 65 -3.31 -14.11 -1.96
CA PRO A 65 -2.01 -14.70 -1.74
C PRO A 65 -1.91 -15.20 -0.30
N THR A 66 -1.39 -16.41 -0.10
CA THR A 66 -1.31 -17.01 1.24
C THR A 66 -0.09 -16.56 2.03
N LYS A 67 0.97 -16.14 1.33
CA LYS A 67 2.22 -15.67 1.94
C LYS A 67 2.71 -14.43 1.20
N LEU A 68 3.36 -13.52 1.92
CA LEU A 68 4.02 -12.36 1.29
C LEU A 68 5.10 -12.80 0.29
N ALA A 69 5.80 -13.90 0.57
CA ALA A 69 6.82 -14.49 -0.31
C ALA A 69 6.27 -14.95 -1.68
N ASP A 70 4.96 -15.18 -1.79
CA ASP A 70 4.32 -15.56 -3.06
C ASP A 70 4.10 -14.33 -3.98
N THR A 71 4.34 -13.12 -3.47
CA THR A 71 4.18 -11.86 -4.20
C THR A 71 5.55 -11.32 -4.65
N THR A 72 5.59 -10.55 -5.73
CA THR A 72 6.84 -9.99 -6.28
C THR A 72 6.92 -8.50 -6.01
N ALA A 73 8.03 -8.03 -5.45
CA ALA A 73 8.24 -6.60 -5.24
C ALA A 73 8.40 -5.88 -6.59
N LEU A 74 7.60 -4.83 -6.81
CA LEU A 74 7.72 -3.92 -7.96
C LEU A 74 8.51 -2.65 -7.60
N THR A 75 8.59 -2.32 -6.32
CA THR A 75 9.33 -1.17 -5.78
C THR A 75 10.14 -1.57 -4.54
N PRO A 76 11.17 -0.80 -4.15
CA PRO A 76 11.71 -0.86 -2.79
C PRO A 76 10.67 -0.35 -1.77
N ASN A 77 10.97 -0.53 -0.47
CA ASN A 77 10.21 0.13 0.59
C ASN A 77 10.36 1.64 0.44
N THR A 78 9.22 2.33 0.43
CA THR A 78 9.11 3.76 0.19
C THR A 78 8.49 4.42 1.42
N PRO A 79 9.19 5.37 2.07
CA PRO A 79 8.60 6.15 3.16
C PRO A 79 7.55 7.11 2.60
N LEU A 80 6.40 7.17 3.27
CA LEU A 80 5.34 8.11 2.93
C LEU A 80 5.40 9.34 3.84
N GLN A 81 5.02 10.48 3.27
CA GLN A 81 4.78 11.72 3.98
C GLN A 81 3.27 11.96 4.11
N PRO A 82 2.80 12.66 5.16
CA PRO A 82 1.42 13.15 5.20
C PRO A 82 1.07 13.95 3.94
N GLY A 83 -0.10 13.68 3.37
CA GLY A 83 -0.55 14.22 2.10
C GLY A 83 -0.30 13.27 0.93
N HIS A 84 -0.03 13.85 -0.24
CA HIS A 84 0.07 13.13 -1.50
C HIS A 84 1.48 12.57 -1.75
N ASN A 85 1.55 11.29 -2.08
CA ASN A 85 2.80 10.60 -2.41
C ASN A 85 2.71 9.98 -3.81
N VAL A 86 3.81 10.03 -4.55
CA VAL A 86 3.95 9.39 -5.86
C VAL A 86 5.08 8.37 -5.79
N ILE A 87 4.77 7.11 -6.09
CA ILE A 87 5.73 6.00 -6.10
C ILE A 87 5.91 5.56 -7.55
N PRO A 88 7.06 5.85 -8.19
CA PRO A 88 7.32 5.39 -9.55
C PRO A 88 7.51 3.86 -9.56
N VAL A 89 6.90 3.22 -10.57
CA VAL A 89 7.05 1.79 -10.81
C VAL A 89 7.83 1.60 -12.12
N HIS A 90 9.05 1.08 -12.00
CA HIS A 90 9.93 0.87 -13.14
C HIS A 90 9.78 -0.52 -13.76
N ASP A 91 9.33 -1.50 -12.97
CA ASP A 91 9.00 -2.83 -13.47
C ASP A 91 7.76 -2.75 -14.40
N ARG A 92 7.89 -3.27 -15.62
CA ARG A 92 6.84 -3.24 -16.65
C ARG A 92 6.13 -4.58 -16.82
N ALA A 93 6.32 -5.52 -15.89
CA ALA A 93 5.55 -6.75 -15.85
C ALA A 93 4.05 -6.43 -15.72
N LYS A 94 3.23 -7.02 -16.59
CA LYS A 94 1.77 -6.90 -16.48
C LYS A 94 1.29 -7.73 -15.29
N THR A 95 0.47 -7.14 -14.44
CA THR A 95 -0.18 -7.83 -13.32
C THR A 95 -1.67 -7.54 -13.30
N SER A 96 -2.46 -8.48 -12.78
CA SER A 96 -3.89 -8.27 -12.50
C SER A 96 -4.15 -7.98 -11.02
N ASN A 97 -3.18 -8.21 -10.14
CA ASN A 97 -3.32 -7.97 -8.70
C ASN A 97 -2.13 -7.17 -8.20
N VAL A 98 -2.41 -6.08 -7.50
CA VAL A 98 -1.43 -5.14 -6.96
C VAL A 98 -1.62 -5.07 -5.45
N LEU A 99 -0.58 -5.41 -4.72
CA LEU A 99 -0.54 -5.31 -3.27
C LEU A 99 0.19 -4.04 -2.87
N VAL A 100 -0.51 -3.15 -2.18
CA VAL A 100 0.11 -2.05 -1.41
C VAL A 100 0.40 -2.60 -0.02
N TRP A 101 1.65 -2.99 0.20
CA TRP A 101 2.12 -3.59 1.45
C TRP A 101 2.64 -2.53 2.40
N ILE A 102 2.02 -2.37 3.57
CA ILE A 102 2.48 -1.50 4.66
C ILE A 102 3.50 -2.28 5.48
N SER A 103 4.79 -2.02 5.24
CA SER A 103 5.91 -2.65 5.94
C SER A 103 6.21 -2.00 7.28
N THR A 104 5.74 -0.78 7.51
CA THR A 104 5.90 -0.05 8.77
C THR A 104 4.65 0.75 9.06
N LEU A 105 4.05 0.54 10.23
CA LEU A 105 2.93 1.36 10.68
C LEU A 105 3.40 2.80 10.90
N GLY A 106 2.56 3.73 10.46
CA GLY A 106 2.70 5.12 10.84
C GLY A 106 1.97 5.44 12.14
N THR A 107 2.01 6.72 12.49
CA THR A 107 1.25 7.31 13.59
C THR A 107 0.24 8.29 13.03
N THR A 108 -1.02 8.20 13.48
CA THR A 108 -2.09 9.15 13.17
C THR A 108 -2.67 9.65 14.49
N ASN A 109 -2.67 10.97 14.73
CA ASN A 109 -3.19 11.58 15.97
C ASN A 109 -2.63 10.96 17.27
N GLY A 110 -1.37 10.53 17.26
CA GLY A 110 -0.70 9.89 18.42
C GLY A 110 -0.99 8.38 18.57
N GLU A 111 -1.81 7.79 17.71
CA GLU A 111 -2.08 6.35 17.69
C GLU A 111 -1.25 5.63 16.63
N SER A 112 -0.74 4.43 16.94
CA SER A 112 -0.05 3.59 15.96
C SER A 112 -1.04 2.95 14.99
N ARG A 113 -1.30 3.66 13.90
CA ARG A 113 -2.26 3.35 12.85
C ARG A 113 -1.86 4.07 11.56
N THR A 114 -1.92 3.35 10.44
CA THR A 114 -1.80 3.96 9.11
C THR A 114 -3.20 4.21 8.56
N SER A 115 -3.46 5.42 8.08
CA SER A 115 -4.69 5.79 7.38
C SER A 115 -4.39 6.19 5.95
N ILE A 116 -4.99 5.47 4.99
CA ILE A 116 -4.85 5.69 3.55
C ILE A 116 -6.19 6.22 3.04
N SER A 117 -6.18 7.46 2.54
CA SER A 117 -7.38 8.11 2.00
C SER A 117 -7.64 7.70 0.55
N GLU A 118 -6.59 7.58 -0.27
CA GLU A 118 -6.76 7.26 -1.69
C GLU A 118 -5.54 6.50 -2.22
N ILE A 119 -5.77 5.54 -3.11
CA ILE A 119 -4.77 4.83 -3.91
C ILE A 119 -5.20 4.92 -5.36
N THR A 120 -4.33 5.49 -6.21
CA THR A 120 -4.53 5.46 -7.67
C THR A 120 -3.39 4.70 -8.33
N LEU A 121 -3.76 3.78 -9.23
CA LEU A 121 -2.81 3.01 -10.04
C LEU A 121 -2.82 3.58 -11.46
N ARG A 122 -1.64 3.94 -11.97
CA ARG A 122 -1.51 4.41 -13.36
C ARG A 122 -0.83 3.36 -14.23
N ALA A 123 -1.41 3.12 -15.40
CA ALA A 123 -0.83 2.25 -16.41
C ALA A 123 0.44 2.86 -17.03
N ALA A 124 1.37 2.01 -17.42
CA ALA A 124 2.38 2.35 -18.41
C ALA A 124 1.70 2.36 -19.78
N GLY A 125 1.73 3.51 -20.46
CA GLY A 125 1.18 3.68 -21.81
C GLY A 125 1.89 2.85 -22.87
#